data_AF-A0A2G6EUQ2-F1
#
_entry.id   AF-A0A2G6EUQ2-F1
#
_cell.length_a   1.000
_cell.length_b   1.000
_cell.length_c   1.000
_cell.angle_alpha   90.00
_cell.angle_beta   90.00
_cell.angle_gamma   90.00
#
_symmetry.space_group_name_H-M   'P 1'
#
loop_
_entity.id
_entity.type
_entity.pdbx_description
1 polymer ?
#
loop_
_entity_poly.entity_id
_entity_poly.type
_entity_poly.pdbx_seq_one_letter_code
_entity_poly.pdbx_strand_id
1 'polypeptide(L)'
;MPLLLFYCIVKLDWIAQWALFALLVVELLFACLCFLLLPVQMEYLPGDSSGFWQPLFNFSTTLSMANNHFPSLHVAFACTAGLALRQVVCRWQLLLIILWIVLIAISTVMIHEHHLLDVLAGGLLAIGAETIIRHRVVKDNILQRVRLEWLWWYNQALFTRRHHRYGLITIMLTIQRLFHPNRGNLLVSGYCFLQAFDDIMDGDRISLQSPLHISQTLITAWQRGQFTRDNDLICLAADFCQRLSKRPNSETAIADVIALLQVMQSDYLRAGQREIWTAEMIRQQHQKTFSLSLDLLLFALSSQVRVKDVPELVMLLGWCSTMRDLGEDLQKGIINIPAEVLPSPPLSSPGEIDKLLHQPATIQWLQQQHQQALSLSNELNDRMSDIQLDKTGERIIRIFLRSTQQFAKQRFTKLYPQVQRKALNLGQ
;
A
#
# COMPACT_ATOMS: atom_id res chain seq x y z
N MET A 1 28.80 11.84 -13.59
CA MET A 1 27.35 11.78 -13.86
C MET A 1 26.50 11.48 -12.61
N PRO A 2 26.76 10.43 -11.79
CA PRO A 2 25.90 10.08 -10.64
C PRO A 2 25.69 11.20 -9.62
N LEU A 3 26.73 11.99 -9.32
CA LEU A 3 26.64 13.14 -8.43
C LEU A 3 25.68 14.23 -8.94
N LEU A 4 25.63 14.43 -10.27
CA LEU A 4 24.73 15.41 -10.88
C LEU A 4 23.27 14.96 -10.78
N LEU A 5 22.99 13.67 -10.99
CA LEU A 5 21.67 13.11 -10.76
C LEU A 5 21.26 13.16 -9.28
N PHE A 6 22.19 12.85 -8.37
CA PHE A 6 21.93 12.98 -6.94
C PHE A 6 21.60 14.43 -6.56
N TYR A 7 22.33 15.40 -7.11
CA TYR A 7 22.04 16.82 -6.90
C TYR A 7 20.65 17.22 -7.42
N CYS A 8 20.20 16.64 -8.55
CA CYS A 8 18.83 16.80 -9.04
C CYS A 8 17.80 16.30 -8.01
N ILE A 9 18.00 15.12 -7.43
CA ILE A 9 17.09 14.55 -6.42
C ILE A 9 16.98 15.46 -5.20
N VAL A 10 18.09 16.08 -4.78
CA VAL A 10 18.10 16.98 -3.61
C VAL A 10 17.43 18.33 -3.89
N LYS A 11 17.51 18.85 -5.13
CA LYS A 11 17.07 20.21 -5.46
C LYS A 11 15.70 20.32 -6.13
N LEU A 12 15.30 19.32 -6.88
CA LEU A 12 14.05 19.36 -7.64
C LEU A 12 12.87 18.98 -6.75
N ASP A 13 11.72 19.60 -7.01
CA ASP A 13 10.45 19.16 -6.44
C ASP A 13 9.98 17.84 -7.08
N TRP A 14 8.92 17.24 -6.53
CA TRP A 14 8.43 15.94 -7.01
C TRP A 14 8.02 15.96 -8.49
N ILE A 15 7.43 17.06 -8.98
CA ILE A 15 6.98 17.17 -10.38
C ILE A 15 8.19 17.20 -11.31
N ALA A 16 9.21 17.99 -10.99
CA ALA A 16 10.44 18.07 -11.75
C ALA A 16 11.28 16.78 -11.65
N GLN A 17 11.27 16.09 -10.50
CA GLN A 17 11.87 14.76 -10.36
C GLN A 17 11.18 13.72 -11.25
N TRP A 18 9.84 13.70 -11.30
CA TRP A 18 9.10 12.83 -12.21
C TRP A 18 9.41 13.16 -13.68
N ALA A 19 9.42 14.44 -14.04
CA ALA A 19 9.76 14.86 -15.39
C ALA A 19 11.17 14.39 -15.77
N LEU A 20 12.16 14.61 -14.89
CA LEU A 20 13.53 14.13 -15.08
C LEU A 20 13.56 12.61 -15.28
N PHE A 21 12.93 11.84 -14.39
CA PHE A 21 12.87 10.38 -14.50
C PHE A 21 12.28 9.93 -15.83
N ALA A 22 11.14 10.50 -16.24
CA ALA A 22 10.47 10.15 -17.48
C ALA A 22 11.32 10.48 -18.72
N LEU A 23 12.04 11.60 -18.72
CA LEU A 23 12.97 11.97 -19.78
C LEU A 23 14.14 10.98 -19.89
N LEU A 24 14.78 10.65 -18.76
CA LEU A 24 15.88 9.68 -18.71
C LEU A 24 15.43 8.29 -19.23
N VAL A 25 14.21 7.85 -18.89
CA VAL A 25 13.65 6.60 -19.40
C VAL A 25 13.45 6.65 -20.91
N VAL A 26 12.95 7.75 -21.46
CA VAL A 26 12.76 7.90 -22.91
C VAL A 26 14.09 7.91 -23.65
N GLU A 27 15.08 8.63 -23.13
CA GLU A 27 16.44 8.66 -23.67
C GLU A 27 17.07 7.26 -23.65
N LEU A 28 16.92 6.52 -22.56
CA LEU A 28 17.39 5.14 -22.44
C LEU A 28 16.72 4.22 -23.48
N LEU A 29 15.38 4.26 -23.60
CA LEU A 29 14.65 3.43 -24.56
C LEU A 29 15.03 3.74 -26.00
N PHE A 30 15.21 5.03 -26.32
CA PHE A 30 15.64 5.45 -27.66
C PHE A 30 17.07 5.00 -27.95
N ALA A 31 17.99 5.19 -27.01
CA ALA A 31 19.37 4.73 -27.17
C ALA A 31 19.45 3.20 -27.29
N CYS A 32 18.70 2.45 -26.48
CA CYS A 32 18.61 0.98 -26.62
C CYS A 32 18.14 0.56 -28.01
N LEU A 33 17.15 1.26 -28.59
CA LEU A 33 16.71 1.00 -29.96
C LEU A 33 17.83 1.30 -30.97
N CYS A 34 18.56 2.40 -30.82
CA CYS A 34 19.71 2.72 -31.65
C CYS A 34 20.82 1.67 -31.54
N PHE A 35 21.16 1.22 -30.33
CA PHE A 35 22.20 0.19 -30.13
C PHE A 35 21.85 -1.14 -30.81
N LEU A 36 20.55 -1.49 -30.86
CA LEU A 36 20.09 -2.70 -31.55
C LEU A 36 20.09 -2.55 -33.08
N LEU A 37 19.76 -1.36 -33.60
CA LEU A 37 19.65 -1.10 -35.04
C LEU A 37 20.98 -0.68 -35.69
N LEU A 38 21.86 -0.04 -34.92
CA LEU A 38 23.12 0.57 -35.34
C LEU A 38 24.23 0.16 -34.32
N PRO A 39 24.69 -1.09 -34.34
CA PRO A 39 25.77 -1.54 -33.46
C PRO A 39 27.10 -0.94 -33.93
N VAL A 40 27.40 0.27 -33.48
CA VAL A 40 28.63 0.99 -33.81
C VAL A 40 29.81 0.28 -33.14
N GLN A 41 30.81 -0.14 -33.93
CA GLN A 41 32.04 -0.73 -33.42
C GLN A 41 33.12 0.35 -33.25
N MET A 42 33.89 0.24 -32.18
CA MET A 42 35.03 1.11 -31.93
C MET A 42 36.32 0.38 -32.33
N GLU A 43 37.06 0.94 -33.28
CA GLU A 43 38.35 0.38 -33.75
C GLU A 43 39.56 0.87 -32.93
N TYR A 44 39.36 1.34 -31.69
CA TYR A 44 40.46 1.77 -30.85
C TYR A 44 41.26 0.57 -30.33
N LEU A 45 42.56 0.55 -30.59
CA LEU A 45 43.50 -0.41 -30.00
C LEU A 45 43.42 -0.33 -28.47
N PRO A 46 43.42 -1.46 -27.72
CA PRO A 46 43.46 -1.42 -26.26
C PRO A 46 44.66 -0.61 -25.82
N GLY A 47 44.43 0.53 -25.18
CA GLY A 47 45.51 1.31 -24.58
C GLY A 47 46.07 0.56 -23.38
N ASP A 48 47.39 0.45 -23.27
CA ASP A 48 48.07 -0.06 -22.07
C ASP A 48 47.80 0.90 -20.89
N SER A 49 46.69 0.71 -20.18
CA SER A 49 46.37 1.49 -18.99
C SER A 49 47.27 1.03 -17.83
N SER A 50 48.43 1.67 -17.68
CA SER A 50 49.32 1.48 -16.53
C SER A 50 49.23 2.67 -15.55
N GLY A 51 49.25 2.39 -14.23
CA GLY A 51 49.31 3.41 -13.19
C GLY A 51 48.12 3.47 -12.23
N PHE A 52 48.07 4.52 -11.41
CA PHE A 52 47.14 4.68 -10.27
C PHE A 52 45.65 4.55 -10.64
N TRP A 53 45.27 4.96 -11.85
CA TRP A 53 43.88 4.96 -12.33
C TRP A 53 43.44 3.63 -12.99
N GLN A 54 44.34 2.65 -13.11
CA GLN A 54 44.07 1.36 -13.76
C GLN A 54 42.85 0.61 -13.18
N PRO A 55 42.63 0.52 -11.85
CA PRO A 55 41.45 -0.16 -11.32
C PRO A 55 40.14 0.48 -11.75
N LEU A 56 40.13 1.82 -11.88
CA LEU A 56 38.94 2.57 -12.31
C LEU A 56 38.69 2.41 -13.81
N PHE A 57 39.74 2.38 -14.62
CA PHE A 57 39.64 2.10 -16.06
C PHE A 57 39.13 0.68 -16.30
N ASN A 58 39.70 -0.33 -15.62
CA ASN A 58 39.24 -1.72 -15.71
C ASN A 58 37.77 -1.85 -15.28
N PHE A 59 37.37 -1.17 -14.20
CA PHE A 59 35.99 -1.16 -13.75
C PHE A 59 35.05 -0.55 -14.81
N SER A 60 35.40 0.58 -15.44
CA SER A 60 34.58 1.12 -16.53
C SER A 60 34.50 0.17 -17.72
N THR A 61 35.62 -0.44 -18.13
CA THR A 61 35.65 -1.39 -19.25
C THR A 61 34.80 -2.64 -18.98
N THR A 62 34.73 -3.12 -17.73
CA THR A 62 33.84 -4.25 -17.37
C THR A 62 32.35 -3.89 -17.43
N LEU A 63 32.00 -2.61 -17.32
CA LEU A 63 30.62 -2.11 -17.40
C LEU A 63 30.23 -1.71 -18.83
N SER A 64 31.20 -1.34 -19.67
CA SER A 64 30.98 -1.05 -21.09
C SER A 64 30.56 -2.33 -21.82
N MET A 65 29.37 -2.31 -22.43
CA MET A 65 28.91 -3.41 -23.30
C MET A 65 29.38 -3.15 -24.71
N ALA A 66 29.74 -4.20 -25.46
CA ALA A 66 30.12 -4.04 -26.87
C ALA A 66 28.99 -3.39 -27.68
N ASN A 67 29.35 -2.43 -28.52
CA ASN A 67 28.49 -1.78 -29.53
C ASN A 67 27.43 -0.78 -29.01
N ASN A 68 27.52 -0.30 -27.77
CA ASN A 68 26.54 0.61 -27.16
C ASN A 68 26.94 2.10 -27.21
N HIS A 69 27.54 2.56 -28.32
CA HIS A 69 28.20 3.86 -28.37
C HIS A 69 27.29 5.02 -28.85
N PHE A 70 26.41 4.78 -29.84
CA PHE A 70 25.59 5.83 -30.46
C PHE A 70 24.10 5.72 -30.09
N PRO A 71 23.45 6.75 -29.53
CA PRO A 71 23.98 8.02 -29.03
C PRO A 71 24.60 7.90 -27.62
N SER A 72 25.46 8.85 -27.22
CA SER A 72 26.08 8.82 -25.89
C SER A 72 25.09 9.13 -24.77
N LEU A 73 24.73 8.10 -23.99
CA LEU A 73 23.85 8.23 -22.81
C LEU A 73 24.47 9.07 -21.69
N HIS A 74 25.80 9.04 -21.54
CA HIS A 74 26.51 9.88 -20.55
C HIS A 74 26.24 11.37 -20.78
N VAL A 75 26.31 11.79 -22.05
CA VAL A 75 26.08 13.17 -22.46
C VAL A 75 24.60 13.50 -22.41
N ALA A 76 23.72 12.63 -22.92
CA ALA A 76 22.28 12.82 -22.86
C ALA A 76 21.79 13.05 -21.41
N PHE A 77 22.09 12.12 -20.51
CA PHE A 77 21.68 12.22 -19.10
C PHE A 77 22.28 13.43 -18.39
N ALA A 78 23.54 13.81 -18.68
CA ALA A 78 24.17 14.98 -18.10
C ALA A 78 23.51 16.29 -18.56
N CYS A 79 23.22 16.40 -19.87
CA CYS A 79 22.49 17.53 -20.45
C CYS A 79 21.08 17.66 -19.85
N THR A 80 20.33 16.56 -19.77
CA THR A 80 18.96 16.53 -19.23
C THR A 80 18.91 16.90 -17.76
N ALA A 81 19.88 16.44 -16.96
CA ALA A 81 20.04 16.87 -15.58
C ALA A 81 20.34 18.38 -15.48
N GLY A 82 21.23 18.90 -16.33
CA GLY A 82 21.51 20.34 -16.39
C GLY A 82 20.30 21.19 -16.76
N LEU A 83 19.51 20.75 -17.75
CA LEU A 83 18.26 21.40 -18.15
C LEU A 83 17.24 21.42 -17.02
N ALA A 84 17.09 20.32 -16.28
CA ALA A 84 16.19 20.25 -15.13
C ALA A 84 16.61 21.20 -14.00
N LEU A 85 17.92 21.30 -13.72
CA LEU A 85 18.45 22.16 -12.67
C LEU A 85 18.41 23.65 -12.99
N ARG A 86 18.37 24.04 -14.28
CA ARG A 86 18.42 25.44 -14.74
C ARG A 86 17.45 26.37 -14.03
N GLN A 87 16.28 25.87 -13.62
CA GLN A 87 15.22 26.67 -13.03
C GLN A 87 15.32 26.83 -11.50
N VAL A 88 16.14 26.00 -10.84
CA VAL A 88 16.20 25.92 -9.36
C VAL A 88 17.56 26.32 -8.77
N VAL A 89 18.56 26.56 -9.62
CA VAL A 89 19.93 26.92 -9.20
C VAL A 89 20.27 28.36 -9.55
N CYS A 90 21.23 28.95 -8.83
CA CYS A 90 21.72 30.29 -9.15
C CYS A 90 22.68 30.27 -10.36
N ARG A 91 22.98 31.46 -10.93
CA ARG A 91 23.82 31.58 -12.15
C ARG A 91 25.21 30.94 -12.01
N TRP A 92 25.87 31.10 -10.87
CA TRP A 92 27.19 30.50 -10.64
C TRP A 92 27.13 28.97 -10.58
N GLN A 93 26.11 28.41 -9.92
CA GLN A 93 25.88 26.96 -9.89
C GLN A 93 25.58 26.42 -11.29
N LEU A 94 24.81 27.16 -12.09
CA LEU A 94 24.55 26.79 -13.48
C LEU A 94 25.84 26.74 -14.31
N LEU A 95 26.74 27.71 -14.14
CA LEU A 95 28.05 27.68 -14.81
C LEU A 95 28.87 26.46 -14.41
N LEU A 96 28.90 26.10 -13.12
CA LEU A 96 29.57 24.90 -12.64
C LEU A 96 28.95 23.62 -13.22
N ILE A 97 27.62 23.56 -13.34
CA ILE A 97 26.91 22.44 -13.97
C ILE A 97 27.25 22.33 -15.46
N ILE A 98 27.26 23.44 -16.19
CA ILE A 98 27.63 23.46 -17.61
C ILE A 98 29.08 23.00 -17.78
N LEU A 99 29.99 23.52 -16.96
CA LEU A 99 31.39 23.10 -16.96
C LEU A 99 31.50 21.59 -16.70
N TRP A 100 30.74 21.06 -15.74
CA TRP A 100 30.72 19.63 -15.43
C TRP A 100 30.20 18.77 -16.60
N ILE A 101 29.16 19.23 -17.30
CA ILE A 101 28.63 18.55 -18.50
C ILE A 101 29.69 18.53 -19.61
N VAL A 102 30.37 19.64 -19.84
CA VAL A 102 31.46 19.73 -20.82
C VAL A 102 32.61 18.79 -20.46
N LEU A 103 33.00 18.74 -19.18
CA LEU A 103 34.03 17.81 -18.70
C LEU A 103 33.62 16.34 -18.91
N ILE A 104 32.35 15.99 -18.69
CA ILE A 104 31.82 14.65 -18.99
C ILE A 104 31.95 14.35 -20.48
N ALA A 105 31.53 15.26 -21.36
CA ALA A 105 31.61 15.08 -22.81
C ALA A 105 33.05 14.93 -23.31
N ILE A 106 33.97 15.77 -22.83
CA ILE A 106 35.40 15.68 -23.17
C ILE A 106 35.97 14.35 -22.67
N SER A 107 35.65 13.96 -21.43
CA SER A 107 36.08 12.68 -20.85
C SER A 107 35.65 11.49 -21.70
N THR A 108 34.41 11.48 -22.22
CA THR A 108 33.93 10.36 -23.05
C THR A 108 34.71 10.19 -24.35
N VAL A 109 35.21 11.28 -24.93
CA VAL A 109 36.02 11.23 -26.16
C VAL A 109 37.47 10.90 -25.84
N MET A 110 38.04 11.47 -24.77
CA MET A 110 39.45 11.26 -24.40
C MET A 110 39.76 9.83 -23.93
N ILE A 111 38.79 9.15 -23.32
CA ILE A 111 38.90 7.74 -22.92
C ILE A 111 38.68 6.82 -24.14
N HIS A 112 38.42 7.39 -25.33
CA HIS A 112 38.11 6.66 -26.57
C HIS A 112 36.89 5.74 -26.45
N GLU A 113 35.96 6.08 -25.56
CA GLU A 113 34.69 5.35 -25.36
C GLU A 113 33.60 5.84 -26.33
N HIS A 114 33.73 7.05 -26.89
CA HIS A 114 32.75 7.62 -27.83
C HIS A 114 33.42 8.49 -28.90
N HIS A 115 32.88 8.45 -30.12
CA HIS A 115 33.19 9.42 -31.16
C HIS A 115 32.47 10.75 -30.91
N LEU A 116 32.94 11.83 -31.55
CA LEU A 116 32.31 13.15 -31.44
C LEU A 116 30.84 13.14 -31.90
N LEU A 117 30.49 12.32 -32.89
CA LEU A 117 29.12 12.17 -33.36
C LEU A 117 28.20 11.58 -32.29
N ASP A 118 28.69 10.64 -31.48
CA ASP A 118 27.93 10.04 -30.38
C ASP A 118 27.59 11.07 -29.30
N VAL A 119 28.55 11.94 -28.99
CA VAL A 119 28.40 13.06 -28.04
C VAL A 119 27.38 14.07 -28.55
N LEU A 120 27.48 14.47 -29.82
CA LEU A 120 26.53 15.40 -30.44
C LEU A 120 25.12 14.81 -30.47
N ALA A 121 24.99 13.53 -30.83
CA ALA A 121 23.71 12.82 -30.85
C ALA A 121 23.12 12.71 -29.44
N GLY A 122 23.94 12.48 -28.41
CA GLY A 122 23.50 12.51 -27.01
C GLY A 122 22.95 13.87 -26.58
N GLY A 123 23.62 14.97 -26.94
CA GLY A 123 23.13 16.32 -26.69
C GLY A 123 21.82 16.65 -27.42
N LEU A 124 21.71 16.26 -28.70
CA LEU A 124 20.48 16.42 -29.48
C LEU A 124 19.32 15.60 -28.93
N LEU A 125 19.59 14.37 -28.47
CA LEU A 125 18.60 13.52 -27.84
C LEU A 125 18.03 14.16 -26.57
N ALA A 126 18.88 14.72 -25.70
CA ALA A 126 18.45 15.44 -24.50
C ALA A 126 17.55 16.64 -24.84
N ILE A 127 17.93 17.46 -25.83
CA ILE A 127 17.13 18.62 -26.27
C ILE A 127 15.78 18.16 -26.87
N GLY A 128 15.79 17.10 -27.67
CA GLY A 128 14.58 16.53 -28.27
C GLY A 128 13.62 15.98 -27.22
N ALA A 129 14.13 15.23 -26.24
CA ALA A 129 13.36 14.72 -25.12
C ALA A 129 12.74 15.88 -24.30
N GLU A 130 13.56 16.87 -23.94
CA GLU A 130 13.12 18.05 -23.19
C GLU A 130 11.98 18.81 -23.90
N THR A 131 12.12 19.05 -25.20
CA THR A 131 11.17 19.86 -25.97
C THR A 131 9.87 19.12 -26.31
N ILE A 132 9.94 17.82 -26.63
CA ILE A 132 8.80 17.05 -27.13
C ILE A 132 8.05 16.33 -26.00
N ILE A 133 8.77 15.85 -24.98
CA ILE A 133 8.25 14.92 -23.98
C ILE A 133 7.90 15.61 -22.67
N ARG A 134 8.68 16.61 -22.22
CA ARG A 134 8.44 17.27 -20.91
C ARG A 134 7.00 17.75 -20.76
N HIS A 135 6.49 18.46 -21.76
CA HIS A 135 5.13 19.00 -21.72
C HIS A 135 4.06 17.90 -21.67
N ARG A 136 4.37 16.67 -22.11
CA ARG A 136 3.44 15.52 -22.09
C ARG A 136 3.43 14.89 -20.71
N VAL A 137 4.61 14.65 -20.13
CA VAL A 137 4.73 13.93 -18.85
C VAL A 137 4.33 14.77 -17.64
N VAL A 138 4.34 16.11 -17.78
CA VAL A 138 3.90 17.07 -16.75
C VAL A 138 2.41 17.44 -16.89
N LYS A 139 1.65 16.85 -17.83
CA LYS A 139 0.19 17.08 -17.88
C LYS A 139 -0.48 16.61 -16.59
N ASP A 140 -1.43 17.39 -16.07
CA ASP A 140 -2.13 17.10 -14.82
C ASP A 140 -2.71 15.69 -14.74
N ASN A 141 -3.33 15.22 -15.82
CA ASN A 141 -3.88 13.85 -15.88
C ASN A 141 -2.82 12.76 -15.73
N ILE A 142 -1.60 12.99 -16.22
CA ILE A 142 -0.48 12.04 -16.10
C ILE A 142 0.11 12.13 -14.69
N LEU A 143 0.34 13.34 -14.19
CA LEU A 143 0.82 13.57 -12.83
C LEU A 143 -0.10 12.94 -11.78
N GLN A 144 -1.41 13.09 -11.94
CA GLN A 144 -2.38 12.47 -11.04
C GLN A 144 -2.31 10.94 -11.07
N ARG A 145 -2.17 10.33 -12.26
CA ARG A 145 -2.03 8.87 -12.37
C ARG A 145 -0.74 8.37 -11.73
N VAL A 146 0.36 9.05 -11.97
CA VAL A 146 1.67 8.70 -11.40
C VAL A 146 1.66 8.87 -9.89
N ARG A 147 1.09 9.98 -9.39
CA ARG A 147 0.91 10.22 -7.95
C ARG A 147 0.06 9.12 -7.33
N LEU A 148 -1.04 8.71 -7.96
CA LEU A 148 -1.89 7.63 -7.45
C LEU A 148 -1.16 6.28 -7.41
N GLU A 149 -0.44 5.92 -8.47
CA GLU A 149 0.39 4.70 -8.47
C GLU A 149 1.45 4.74 -7.37
N TRP A 150 2.12 5.88 -7.19
CA TRP A 150 3.05 6.09 -6.09
C TRP A 150 2.38 5.92 -4.72
N LEU A 151 1.21 6.54 -4.51
CA LEU A 151 0.47 6.44 -3.26
C LEU A 151 0.06 5.00 -2.95
N TRP A 152 -0.36 4.23 -3.94
CA TRP A 152 -0.68 2.81 -3.75
C TRP A 152 0.54 2.00 -3.33
N TRP A 153 1.69 2.20 -3.97
CA TRP A 153 2.94 1.53 -3.60
C TRP A 153 3.42 1.94 -2.21
N TYR A 154 3.39 3.24 -1.93
CA TYR A 154 3.79 3.81 -0.66
C TYR A 154 2.95 3.25 0.50
N ASN A 155 1.62 3.24 0.38
CA ASN A 155 0.74 2.71 1.43
C ASN A 155 0.90 1.20 1.60
N GLN A 156 0.98 0.41 0.51
CA GLN A 156 1.25 -1.03 0.62
C GLN A 156 2.59 -1.34 1.32
N ALA A 157 3.63 -0.54 1.05
CA ALA A 157 4.91 -0.66 1.74
C ALA A 157 4.81 -0.32 3.23
N LEU A 158 4.07 0.74 3.59
CA LEU A 158 3.82 1.10 4.99
C LEU A 158 3.07 -0.03 5.73
N PHE A 159 2.00 -0.56 5.14
CA PHE A 159 1.23 -1.65 5.76
C PHE A 159 2.10 -2.90 5.93
N THR A 160 2.90 -3.26 4.92
CA THR A 160 3.80 -4.42 4.99
C THR A 160 4.84 -4.28 6.10
N ARG A 161 5.37 -3.07 6.33
CA ARG A 161 6.30 -2.78 7.43
C ARG A 161 5.64 -2.93 8.81
N ARG A 162 4.35 -2.63 8.92
CA ARG A 162 3.58 -2.82 10.16
C ARG A 162 3.42 -4.31 10.49
N HIS A 163 3.03 -5.13 9.51
CA HIS A 163 2.84 -6.56 9.74
C HIS A 163 2.91 -7.40 8.46
N HIS A 164 3.55 -8.58 8.53
CA HIS A 164 3.77 -9.48 7.37
C HIS A 164 2.47 -9.91 6.64
N ARG A 165 1.34 -9.99 7.35
CA ARG A 165 0.01 -10.30 6.77
C ARG A 165 -0.37 -9.31 5.67
N TYR A 166 -0.05 -8.03 5.84
CA TYR A 166 -0.32 -7.00 4.84
C TYR A 166 0.58 -7.15 3.61
N GLY A 167 1.78 -7.74 3.78
CA GLY A 167 2.64 -8.15 2.66
C GLY A 167 2.00 -9.24 1.80
N LEU A 168 1.33 -10.23 2.42
CA LEU A 168 0.60 -11.26 1.67
C LEU A 168 -0.57 -10.66 0.87
N ILE A 169 -1.31 -9.72 1.45
CA ILE A 169 -2.39 -8.99 0.75
C ILE A 169 -1.82 -8.22 -0.43
N THR A 170 -0.69 -7.51 -0.25
CA THR A 170 0.01 -6.79 -1.32
C THR A 170 0.39 -7.70 -2.50
N ILE A 171 0.90 -8.91 -2.23
CA ILE A 171 1.21 -9.90 -3.26
C ILE A 171 -0.07 -10.33 -4.01
N MET A 172 -1.14 -10.67 -3.27
CA MET A 172 -2.42 -11.08 -3.87
C MET A 172 -3.02 -9.98 -4.75
N LEU A 173 -2.98 -8.73 -4.28
CA LEU A 173 -3.45 -7.56 -5.02
C LEU A 173 -2.63 -7.30 -6.28
N THR A 174 -1.31 -7.47 -6.21
CA THR A 174 -0.41 -7.36 -7.37
C THR A 174 -0.74 -8.41 -8.42
N ILE A 175 -0.97 -9.67 -8.00
CA ILE A 175 -1.42 -10.75 -8.89
C ILE A 175 -2.76 -10.39 -9.54
N GLN A 176 -3.73 -9.88 -8.76
CA GLN A 176 -5.02 -9.46 -9.31
C GLN A 176 -4.89 -8.33 -10.33
N ARG A 177 -3.97 -7.38 -10.11
CA ARG A 177 -3.70 -6.30 -11.07
C ARG A 177 -3.09 -6.80 -12.37
N LEU A 178 -2.23 -7.82 -12.31
CA LEU A 178 -1.61 -8.41 -13.48
C LEU A 178 -2.62 -9.17 -14.36
N PHE A 179 -3.47 -10.01 -13.75
CA PHE A 179 -4.41 -10.86 -14.49
C PHE A 179 -5.76 -10.18 -14.78
N HIS A 180 -6.21 -9.27 -13.92
CA HIS A 180 -7.50 -8.60 -14.05
C HIS A 180 -7.39 -7.09 -13.72
N PRO A 181 -6.75 -6.27 -14.56
CA PRO A 181 -6.40 -4.87 -14.23
C PRO A 181 -7.54 -4.02 -13.70
N ASN A 182 -8.73 -4.08 -14.31
CA ASN A 182 -9.89 -3.29 -13.87
C ASN A 182 -10.35 -3.66 -12.45
N ARG A 183 -10.36 -4.96 -12.13
CA ARG A 183 -10.73 -5.49 -10.82
C ARG A 183 -9.60 -5.29 -9.81
N GLY A 184 -8.38 -5.64 -10.17
CA GLY A 184 -7.19 -5.47 -9.32
C GLY A 184 -6.96 -4.01 -8.92
N ASN A 185 -7.15 -3.06 -9.84
CA ASN A 185 -7.02 -1.65 -9.50
C ASN A 185 -8.15 -1.15 -8.60
N LEU A 186 -9.38 -1.68 -8.72
CA LEU A 186 -10.46 -1.38 -7.76
C LEU A 186 -10.13 -1.91 -6.37
N LEU A 187 -9.62 -3.14 -6.28
CA LEU A 187 -9.22 -3.77 -5.01
C LEU A 187 -8.07 -3.02 -4.33
N VAL A 188 -7.01 -2.68 -5.07
CA VAL A 188 -5.88 -1.91 -4.52
C VAL A 188 -6.32 -0.53 -4.07
N SER A 189 -7.17 0.13 -4.85
CA SER A 189 -7.70 1.45 -4.50
C SER A 189 -8.51 1.41 -3.20
N GLY A 190 -9.46 0.48 -3.10
CA GLY A 190 -10.27 0.29 -1.89
C GLY A 190 -9.42 -0.10 -0.68
N TYR A 191 -8.52 -1.07 -0.84
CA TYR A 191 -7.62 -1.50 0.23
C TYR A 191 -6.72 -0.36 0.72
N CYS A 192 -6.07 0.38 -0.18
CA CYS A 192 -5.18 1.48 0.21
C CYS A 192 -5.94 2.61 0.92
N PHE A 193 -7.12 2.97 0.44
CA PHE A 193 -7.93 4.02 1.09
C PHE A 193 -8.45 3.56 2.46
N LEU A 194 -9.14 2.42 2.51
CA LEU A 194 -9.80 1.96 3.73
C LEU A 194 -8.77 1.62 4.82
N GLN A 195 -7.67 0.94 4.48
CA GLN A 195 -6.61 0.64 5.45
C GLN A 195 -5.89 1.91 5.92
N ALA A 196 -5.63 2.88 5.03
CA ALA A 196 -5.01 4.13 5.45
C ALA A 196 -5.91 4.96 6.37
N PHE A 197 -7.23 4.89 6.16
CA PHE A 197 -8.21 5.51 7.05
C PHE A 197 -8.26 4.82 8.40
N ASP A 198 -8.35 3.49 8.39
CA ASP A 198 -8.34 2.61 9.56
C ASP A 198 -7.08 2.84 10.43
N ASP A 199 -5.89 2.84 9.82
CA ASP A 199 -4.64 3.14 10.51
C ASP A 199 -4.65 4.51 11.23
N ILE A 200 -5.37 5.51 10.71
CA ILE A 200 -5.49 6.82 11.38
C ILE A 200 -6.48 6.74 12.54
N MET A 201 -7.58 6.00 12.39
CA MET A 201 -8.58 5.82 13.45
C MET A 201 -8.01 5.00 14.60
N ASP A 202 -7.22 3.97 14.32
CA ASP A 202 -6.60 3.10 15.33
C ASP A 202 -5.35 3.72 15.98
N GLY A 203 -4.90 4.88 15.49
CA GLY A 203 -3.71 5.57 15.98
C GLY A 203 -2.38 4.98 15.51
N ASP A 204 -2.40 4.05 14.55
CA ASP A 204 -1.21 3.44 13.95
C ASP A 204 -0.52 4.36 12.93
N ARG A 205 -1.21 5.41 12.47
CA ARG A 205 -0.69 6.44 11.57
C ARG A 205 -0.90 7.84 12.13
N ILE A 206 0.22 8.54 12.36
CA ILE A 206 0.22 9.94 12.79
C ILE A 206 -0.33 10.83 11.67
N SER A 207 -1.22 11.75 12.04
CA SER A 207 -1.77 12.76 11.16
C SER A 207 -1.66 14.16 11.79
N LEU A 208 -1.54 15.19 10.95
CA LEU A 208 -1.41 16.59 11.41
C LEU A 208 -2.73 17.15 11.94
N GLN A 209 -3.85 16.66 11.41
CA GLN A 209 -5.21 17.03 11.83
C GLN A 209 -5.74 15.98 12.80
N SER A 210 -6.74 16.31 13.60
CA SER A 210 -7.35 15.32 14.48
C SER A 210 -8.05 14.21 13.67
N PRO A 211 -7.98 12.93 14.09
CA PRO A 211 -8.68 11.82 13.43
C PRO A 211 -10.19 12.08 13.26
N LEU A 212 -10.83 12.73 14.25
CA LEU A 212 -12.24 13.11 14.16
C LEU A 212 -12.52 14.12 13.04
N HIS A 213 -11.66 15.12 12.85
CA HIS A 213 -11.82 16.08 11.76
C HIS A 213 -11.60 15.42 10.39
N ILE A 214 -10.59 14.55 10.27
CA ILE A 214 -10.29 13.79 9.05
C ILE A 214 -11.50 12.91 8.67
N SER A 215 -12.04 12.16 9.62
CA SER A 215 -13.19 11.28 9.40
C SER A 215 -14.44 12.05 8.98
N GLN A 216 -14.79 13.14 9.66
CA GLN A 216 -15.93 13.99 9.29
C GLN A 216 -15.79 14.58 7.88
N THR A 217 -14.59 15.05 7.54
CA THR A 217 -14.29 15.62 6.22
C THR A 217 -14.47 14.58 5.12
N LEU A 218 -13.90 13.38 5.31
CA LEU A 218 -14.00 12.30 4.32
C LEU A 218 -15.41 11.74 4.20
N ILE A 219 -16.11 11.51 5.31
CA ILE A 219 -17.52 11.05 5.29
C ILE A 219 -18.38 12.06 4.51
N THR A 220 -18.19 13.37 4.75
CA THR A 220 -18.90 14.43 4.02
C THR A 220 -18.54 14.42 2.53
N ALA A 221 -17.25 14.25 2.20
CA ALA A 221 -16.79 14.16 0.82
C ALA A 221 -17.41 12.98 0.07
N TRP A 222 -17.48 11.81 0.71
CA TRP A 222 -18.15 10.62 0.16
C TRP A 222 -19.65 10.82 0.00
N GLN A 223 -20.33 11.40 0.99
CA GLN A 223 -21.77 11.72 0.90
C GLN A 223 -22.09 12.68 -0.24
N ARG A 224 -21.21 13.65 -0.52
CA ARG A 224 -21.38 14.63 -1.60
C ARG A 224 -20.84 14.15 -2.95
N GLY A 225 -20.04 13.09 -2.99
CA GLY A 225 -19.29 12.66 -4.17
C GLY A 225 -18.25 13.68 -4.65
N GLN A 226 -17.79 14.58 -3.77
CA GLN A 226 -16.90 15.70 -4.12
C GLN A 226 -15.62 15.65 -3.29
N PHE A 227 -14.46 15.73 -3.96
CA PHE A 227 -13.15 15.58 -3.34
C PHE A 227 -12.20 16.69 -3.79
N THR A 228 -11.61 17.41 -2.83
CA THR A 228 -10.71 18.55 -3.05
C THR A 228 -9.30 18.16 -3.51
N ARG A 229 -8.91 16.88 -3.37
CA ARG A 229 -7.61 16.31 -3.79
C ARG A 229 -6.38 17.10 -3.31
N ASP A 230 -6.51 17.76 -2.18
CA ASP A 230 -5.52 18.58 -1.50
C ASP A 230 -4.55 17.75 -0.66
N ASN A 231 -4.98 16.58 -0.15
CA ASN A 231 -4.13 15.66 0.58
C ASN A 231 -4.18 14.22 0.00
N ASP A 232 -3.17 13.43 0.35
CA ASP A 232 -2.97 12.07 -0.17
C ASP A 232 -4.14 11.12 0.15
N LEU A 233 -4.74 11.23 1.34
CA LEU A 233 -5.85 10.38 1.74
C LEU A 233 -7.12 10.70 0.96
N ILE A 234 -7.41 11.99 0.73
CA ILE A 234 -8.52 12.44 -0.14
C ILE A 234 -8.25 12.03 -1.59
N CYS A 235 -7.00 11.98 -2.04
CA CYS A 235 -6.66 11.47 -3.37
C CYS A 235 -6.98 9.97 -3.52
N LEU A 236 -6.64 9.16 -2.51
CA LEU A 236 -7.01 7.75 -2.46
C LEU A 236 -8.54 7.57 -2.41
N ALA A 237 -9.24 8.35 -1.59
CA ALA A 237 -10.69 8.35 -1.49
C ALA A 237 -11.37 8.67 -2.83
N ALA A 238 -10.90 9.74 -3.49
CA ALA A 238 -11.43 10.18 -4.78
C ALA A 238 -11.22 9.13 -5.88
N ASP A 239 -10.05 8.49 -5.92
CA ASP A 239 -9.77 7.43 -6.88
C ASP A 239 -10.66 6.20 -6.61
N PHE A 240 -10.83 5.80 -5.35
CA PHE A 240 -11.69 4.67 -5.01
C PHE A 240 -13.14 4.94 -5.37
N CYS A 241 -13.68 6.10 -4.97
CA CYS A 241 -15.03 6.54 -5.32
C CYS A 241 -15.23 6.56 -6.84
N GLN A 242 -14.27 7.11 -7.60
CA GLN A 242 -14.35 7.17 -9.06
C GLN A 242 -14.36 5.77 -9.70
N ARG A 243 -13.59 4.81 -9.18
CA ARG A 243 -13.57 3.43 -9.70
C ARG A 243 -14.82 2.66 -9.32
N LEU A 244 -15.33 2.88 -8.11
CA LEU A 244 -16.54 2.25 -7.62
C LEU A 244 -17.77 2.73 -8.41
N SER A 245 -17.86 4.03 -8.68
CA SER A 245 -18.94 4.65 -9.47
C SER A 245 -19.05 4.15 -10.91
N LYS A 246 -17.99 3.50 -11.43
CA LYS A 246 -18.00 2.89 -12.78
C LYS A 246 -18.55 1.46 -12.78
N ARG A 247 -18.92 0.91 -11.63
CA ARG A 247 -19.47 -0.44 -11.50
C ARG A 247 -20.99 -0.40 -11.53
N PRO A 248 -21.66 -1.42 -12.07
CA PRO A 248 -23.10 -1.54 -11.96
C PRO A 248 -23.49 -1.67 -10.48
N ASN A 249 -24.63 -1.09 -10.10
CA ASN A 249 -25.16 -1.09 -8.73
C ASN A 249 -24.17 -0.48 -7.71
N SER A 250 -23.42 0.56 -8.10
CA SER A 250 -22.43 1.21 -7.23
C SER A 250 -23.03 1.99 -6.06
N GLU A 251 -24.30 2.36 -6.12
CA GLU A 251 -24.98 3.17 -5.09
C GLU A 251 -24.94 2.48 -3.73
N THR A 252 -25.25 1.18 -3.68
CA THR A 252 -25.20 0.40 -2.43
C THR A 252 -23.77 0.30 -1.92
N ALA A 253 -22.80 0.03 -2.81
CA ALA A 253 -21.40 -0.06 -2.42
C ALA A 253 -20.85 1.27 -1.91
N ILE A 254 -21.25 2.41 -2.48
CA ILE A 254 -20.88 3.74 -1.99
C ILE A 254 -21.48 3.97 -0.59
N ALA A 255 -22.75 3.61 -0.40
CA ALA A 255 -23.39 3.67 0.92
C ALA A 255 -22.67 2.78 1.94
N ASP A 256 -22.22 1.59 1.54
CA ASP A 256 -21.47 0.68 2.40
C ASP A 256 -20.11 1.27 2.81
N VAL A 257 -19.41 1.97 1.91
CA VAL A 257 -18.18 2.70 2.25
C VAL A 257 -18.48 3.78 3.29
N ILE A 258 -19.50 4.60 3.09
CA ILE A 258 -19.87 5.67 4.04
C ILE A 258 -20.19 5.07 5.41
N ALA A 259 -20.99 4.00 5.45
CA ALA A 259 -21.34 3.30 6.67
C ALA A 259 -20.11 2.70 7.36
N LEU A 260 -19.15 2.16 6.61
CA LEU A 260 -17.92 1.59 7.16
C LEU A 260 -17.03 2.67 7.79
N LEU A 261 -16.89 3.82 7.13
CA LEU A 261 -16.15 4.97 7.70
C LEU A 261 -16.79 5.49 8.99
N GLN A 262 -18.13 5.49 9.08
CA GLN A 262 -18.85 5.87 10.30
C GLN A 262 -18.64 4.86 11.43
N VAL A 263 -18.58 3.57 11.10
CA VAL A 263 -18.29 2.49 12.06
C VAL A 263 -16.89 2.64 12.64
N MET A 264 -15.88 2.85 11.79
CA MET A 264 -14.50 3.11 12.22
C MET A 264 -14.38 4.40 13.07
N GLN A 265 -15.12 5.46 12.72
CA GLN A 265 -15.20 6.68 13.55
C GLN A 265 -15.81 6.38 14.93
N SER A 266 -16.85 5.55 14.99
CA SER A 266 -17.47 5.15 16.26
C SER A 266 -16.50 4.34 17.13
N ASP A 267 -15.71 3.46 16.52
CA ASP A 267 -14.65 2.72 17.23
C ASP A 267 -13.59 3.67 17.81
N TYR A 268 -13.16 4.69 17.05
CA TYR A 268 -12.25 5.72 17.55
C TYR A 268 -12.83 6.48 18.76
N LEU A 269 -14.10 6.90 18.68
CA LEU A 269 -14.76 7.66 19.76
C LEU A 269 -14.94 6.84 21.04
N ARG A 270 -15.33 5.57 20.90
CA ARG A 270 -15.51 4.69 22.07
C ARG A 270 -14.17 4.30 22.69
N ALA A 271 -13.12 4.16 21.88
CA ALA A 271 -11.77 3.91 22.37
C ALA A 271 -11.25 5.06 23.23
N GLY A 272 -11.41 6.30 22.75
CA GLY A 272 -10.99 7.50 23.47
C GLY A 272 -11.70 7.72 24.81
N GLN A 273 -12.97 7.31 24.89
CA GLN A 273 -13.78 7.37 26.10
C GLN A 273 -13.70 6.10 26.96
N ARG A 274 -13.05 5.03 26.46
CA ARG A 274 -13.01 3.69 27.07
C ARG A 274 -14.41 3.20 27.45
N GLU A 275 -15.36 3.37 26.53
CA GLU A 275 -16.76 3.01 26.78
C GLU A 275 -16.90 1.51 27.04
N ILE A 276 -17.72 1.17 28.04
CA ILE A 276 -18.08 -0.21 28.35
C ILE A 276 -19.41 -0.51 27.68
N TRP A 277 -19.41 -1.50 26.80
CA TRP A 277 -20.59 -1.89 26.01
C TRP A 277 -21.13 -3.25 26.44
N THR A 278 -22.44 -3.46 26.24
CA THR A 278 -23.07 -4.76 26.43
C THR A 278 -22.63 -5.75 25.36
N ALA A 279 -22.83 -7.05 25.62
CA ALA A 279 -22.54 -8.10 24.65
C ALA A 279 -23.28 -7.88 23.32
N GLU A 280 -24.48 -7.31 23.35
CA GLU A 280 -25.28 -7.02 22.17
C GLU A 280 -24.72 -5.85 21.35
N MET A 281 -24.32 -4.76 22.00
CA MET A 281 -23.72 -3.60 21.32
C MET A 281 -22.40 -3.99 20.62
N ILE A 282 -21.54 -4.76 21.29
CA ILE A 282 -20.28 -5.26 20.71
C ILE A 282 -20.58 -6.15 19.50
N ARG A 283 -21.59 -7.03 19.59
CA ARG A 283 -21.99 -7.92 18.49
C ARG A 283 -22.50 -7.13 17.28
N GLN A 284 -23.38 -6.15 17.49
CA GLN A 284 -23.93 -5.32 16.43
C GLN A 284 -22.83 -4.51 15.71
N GLN A 285 -21.89 -3.95 16.48
CA GLN A 285 -20.75 -3.24 15.91
C GLN A 285 -19.90 -4.14 15.02
N HIS A 286 -19.45 -5.29 15.53
CA HIS A 286 -18.67 -6.24 14.73
C HIS A 286 -19.44 -6.75 13.52
N GLN A 287 -20.72 -7.09 13.69
CA GLN A 287 -21.57 -7.51 12.58
C GLN A 287 -21.59 -6.44 11.50
N LYS A 288 -21.74 -5.16 11.85
CA LYS A 288 -21.74 -4.06 10.89
C LYS A 288 -20.37 -3.91 10.21
N THR A 289 -19.25 -3.88 10.95
CA THR A 289 -17.90 -3.77 10.38
C THR A 289 -17.59 -4.88 9.37
N PHE A 290 -17.84 -6.14 9.76
CA PHE A 290 -17.48 -7.29 8.94
C PHE A 290 -18.48 -7.54 7.81
N SER A 291 -19.76 -7.20 7.97
CA SER A 291 -20.72 -7.25 6.88
C SER A 291 -20.34 -6.26 5.77
N LEU A 292 -20.12 -5.00 6.13
CA LEU A 292 -19.79 -3.94 5.17
C LEU A 292 -18.49 -4.24 4.42
N SER A 293 -17.44 -4.63 5.14
CA SER A 293 -16.14 -4.95 4.52
C SER A 293 -16.20 -6.20 3.63
N LEU A 294 -16.92 -7.25 4.04
CA LEU A 294 -17.06 -8.47 3.23
C LEU A 294 -17.93 -8.23 1.98
N ASP A 295 -19.04 -7.51 2.11
CA ASP A 295 -19.90 -7.17 0.96
C ASP A 295 -19.16 -6.27 -0.04
N LEU A 296 -18.39 -5.28 0.42
CA LEU A 296 -17.53 -4.46 -0.44
C LEU A 296 -16.49 -5.30 -1.19
N LEU A 297 -15.87 -6.27 -0.52
CA LEU A 297 -14.92 -7.19 -1.14
C LEU A 297 -15.63 -8.05 -2.19
N LEU A 298 -16.75 -8.69 -1.87
CA LEU A 298 -17.51 -9.53 -2.80
C LEU A 298 -18.01 -8.72 -4.00
N PHE A 299 -18.47 -7.49 -3.77
CA PHE A 299 -18.86 -6.54 -4.81
C PHE A 299 -17.69 -6.21 -5.74
N ALA A 300 -16.53 -5.86 -5.19
CA ALA A 300 -15.34 -5.54 -5.98
C ALA A 300 -14.84 -6.74 -6.81
N LEU A 301 -15.09 -7.95 -6.32
CA LEU A 301 -14.79 -9.21 -7.02
C LEU A 301 -15.88 -9.63 -8.01
N SER A 302 -16.98 -8.88 -8.11
CA SER A 302 -18.14 -9.15 -8.96
C SER A 302 -18.85 -10.47 -8.65
N SER A 303 -18.84 -10.86 -7.37
CA SER A 303 -19.62 -11.99 -6.85
C SER A 303 -21.08 -11.57 -6.62
N GLN A 304 -22.02 -12.49 -6.78
CA GLN A 304 -23.44 -12.30 -6.43
C GLN A 304 -23.73 -12.63 -4.97
N VAL A 305 -22.83 -13.37 -4.34
CA VAL A 305 -22.92 -13.74 -2.93
C VAL A 305 -22.84 -12.48 -2.07
N ARG A 306 -23.66 -12.41 -1.04
CA ARG A 306 -23.66 -11.36 -0.03
C ARG A 306 -23.62 -11.96 1.36
N VAL A 307 -23.30 -11.14 2.34
CA VAL A 307 -23.22 -11.53 3.75
C VAL A 307 -24.49 -12.22 4.25
N LYS A 308 -25.68 -11.79 3.79
CA LYS A 308 -26.96 -12.43 4.13
C LYS A 308 -27.02 -13.92 3.80
N ASP A 309 -26.21 -14.37 2.83
CA ASP A 309 -26.14 -15.77 2.41
C ASP A 309 -25.24 -16.59 3.37
N VAL A 310 -24.32 -15.93 4.08
CA VAL A 310 -23.31 -16.54 4.99
C VAL A 310 -23.15 -15.74 6.30
N PRO A 311 -24.22 -15.50 7.08
CA PRO A 311 -24.17 -14.69 8.30
C PRO A 311 -23.18 -15.23 9.36
N GLU A 312 -23.00 -16.56 9.41
CA GLU A 312 -22.05 -17.24 10.31
C GLU A 312 -20.61 -16.78 10.06
N LEU A 313 -20.25 -16.53 8.80
CA LEU A 313 -18.90 -16.07 8.46
C LEU A 313 -18.60 -14.72 9.08
N VAL A 314 -19.57 -13.80 9.07
CA VAL A 314 -19.43 -12.48 9.69
C VAL A 314 -19.26 -12.60 11.19
N MET A 315 -20.02 -13.46 11.85
CA MET A 315 -19.86 -13.74 13.28
C MET A 315 -18.46 -14.32 13.58
N LEU A 316 -17.98 -15.25 12.75
CA LEU A 316 -16.66 -15.86 12.89
C LEU A 316 -15.52 -14.85 12.67
N LEU A 317 -15.67 -13.93 11.71
CA LEU A 317 -14.69 -12.86 11.47
C LEU A 317 -14.65 -11.89 12.65
N GLY A 318 -15.82 -11.48 13.15
CA GLY A 318 -15.95 -10.68 14.36
C GLY A 318 -15.24 -11.31 15.55
N TRP A 319 -15.62 -12.55 15.87
CA TRP A 319 -14.99 -13.32 16.93
C TRP A 319 -13.47 -13.45 16.73
N CYS A 320 -13.02 -13.81 15.53
CA CYS A 320 -11.60 -14.01 15.25
C CYS A 320 -10.81 -12.71 15.40
N SER A 321 -11.36 -11.56 14.99
CA SER A 321 -10.72 -10.26 15.16
C SER A 321 -10.60 -9.92 16.64
N THR A 322 -11.72 -9.96 17.38
CA THR A 322 -11.75 -9.66 18.81
C THR A 322 -10.79 -10.54 19.60
N MET A 323 -10.86 -11.86 19.43
CA MET A 323 -10.02 -12.77 20.23
C MET A 323 -8.54 -12.69 19.85
N ARG A 324 -8.21 -12.29 18.63
CA ARG A 324 -6.82 -12.18 18.19
C ARG A 324 -6.15 -10.95 18.77
N ASP A 325 -6.89 -9.85 18.84
CA ASP A 325 -6.35 -8.53 19.13
C ASP A 325 -6.81 -7.99 20.52
N LEU A 326 -7.59 -8.78 21.30
CA LEU A 326 -8.19 -8.40 22.58
C LEU A 326 -7.25 -7.64 23.54
N GLY A 327 -6.02 -8.13 23.71
CA GLY A 327 -5.04 -7.49 24.58
C GLY A 327 -4.57 -6.13 24.06
N GLU A 328 -4.35 -6.02 22.75
CA GLU A 328 -3.95 -4.77 22.08
C GLU A 328 -5.11 -3.77 22.10
N ASP A 329 -6.33 -4.22 21.79
CA ASP A 329 -7.56 -3.43 21.83
C ASP A 329 -7.77 -2.80 23.22
N LEU A 330 -7.64 -3.61 24.29
CA LEU A 330 -7.79 -3.13 25.67
C LEU A 330 -6.75 -2.06 26.04
N GLN A 331 -5.52 -2.20 25.54
CA GLN A 331 -4.46 -1.20 25.73
C GLN A 331 -4.78 0.11 24.99
N LYS A 332 -5.34 0.00 23.77
CA LYS A 332 -5.80 1.13 22.94
C LYS A 332 -7.12 1.74 23.42
N GLY A 333 -7.77 1.15 24.43
CA GLY A 333 -9.02 1.64 25.02
C GLY A 333 -10.29 1.06 24.39
N ILE A 334 -10.16 0.14 23.44
CA ILE A 334 -11.28 -0.62 22.87
C ILE A 334 -11.58 -1.81 23.80
N ILE A 335 -12.70 -1.73 24.52
CA ILE A 335 -13.11 -2.77 25.48
C ILE A 335 -14.09 -3.73 24.81
N ASN A 336 -13.57 -4.78 24.21
CA ASN A 336 -14.37 -5.84 23.58
C ASN A 336 -14.78 -6.98 24.54
N ILE A 337 -14.57 -6.79 25.86
CA ILE A 337 -15.13 -7.67 26.91
C ILE A 337 -16.48 -7.07 27.33
N PRO A 338 -17.58 -7.84 27.27
CA PRO A 338 -18.90 -7.32 27.58
C PRO A 338 -19.04 -6.83 29.03
N ALA A 339 -19.87 -5.81 29.24
CA ALA A 339 -20.24 -5.27 30.55
C ALA A 339 -20.69 -6.37 31.54
N GLU A 340 -21.38 -7.39 31.02
CA GLU A 340 -21.91 -8.53 31.76
C GLU A 340 -20.81 -9.48 32.30
N VAL A 341 -19.60 -9.38 31.75
CA VAL A 341 -18.43 -10.20 32.13
C VAL A 341 -17.46 -9.41 33.01
N LEU A 342 -17.44 -8.09 32.87
CA LEU A 342 -16.53 -7.22 33.61
C LEU A 342 -16.84 -7.20 35.11
N PRO A 343 -15.80 -7.09 35.97
CA PRO A 343 -16.00 -6.93 37.41
C PRO A 343 -16.68 -5.59 37.73
N SER A 344 -17.42 -5.56 38.83
CA SER A 344 -17.99 -4.33 39.39
C SER A 344 -17.26 -3.96 40.70
N PRO A 345 -16.62 -2.78 40.80
CA PRO A 345 -16.49 -1.72 39.78
C PRO A 345 -15.49 -2.06 38.65
N PRO A 346 -15.62 -1.41 37.48
CA PRO A 346 -14.72 -1.64 36.35
C PRO A 346 -13.28 -1.19 36.65
N LEU A 347 -12.31 -1.92 36.09
CA LEU A 347 -10.88 -1.71 36.33
C LEU A 347 -10.44 -0.33 35.82
N SER A 348 -9.62 0.35 36.63
CA SER A 348 -9.30 1.77 36.43
C SER A 348 -7.90 2.00 35.85
N SER A 349 -7.04 0.97 35.80
CA SER A 349 -5.64 1.14 35.39
C SER A 349 -5.18 0.14 34.30
N PRO A 350 -4.26 0.53 33.39
CA PRO A 350 -3.73 -0.35 32.34
C PRO A 350 -3.07 -1.63 32.84
N GLY A 351 -2.42 -1.61 34.01
CA GLY A 351 -1.77 -2.78 34.61
C GLY A 351 -2.74 -3.84 35.17
N GLU A 352 -4.04 -3.54 35.21
CA GLU A 352 -5.09 -4.48 35.62
C GLU A 352 -5.66 -5.29 34.44
N ILE A 353 -5.32 -4.94 33.19
CA ILE A 353 -5.80 -5.62 31.98
C ILE A 353 -5.35 -7.09 31.95
N ASP A 354 -4.08 -7.37 32.26
CA ASP A 354 -3.58 -8.75 32.32
C ASP A 354 -4.30 -9.56 33.41
N LYS A 355 -4.63 -8.91 34.53
CA LYS A 355 -5.42 -9.55 35.60
C LYS A 355 -6.83 -9.87 35.15
N LEU A 356 -7.44 -9.05 34.30
CA LEU A 356 -8.80 -9.24 33.78
C LEU A 356 -8.93 -10.53 32.97
N LEU A 357 -7.93 -10.85 32.14
CA LEU A 357 -7.90 -12.07 31.31
C LEU A 357 -7.74 -13.36 32.12
N HIS A 358 -7.34 -13.24 33.39
CA HIS A 358 -7.19 -14.36 34.32
C HIS A 358 -8.35 -14.49 35.31
N GLN A 359 -9.35 -13.61 35.25
CA GLN A 359 -10.52 -13.72 36.11
C GLN A 359 -11.41 -14.91 35.72
N PRO A 360 -12.03 -15.61 36.70
CA PRO A 360 -12.88 -16.77 36.41
C PRO A 360 -14.02 -16.48 35.43
N ALA A 361 -14.68 -15.32 35.56
CA ALA A 361 -15.77 -14.90 34.67
C ALA A 361 -15.27 -14.70 33.23
N THR A 362 -14.15 -14.01 33.04
CA THR A 362 -13.53 -13.81 31.73
C THR A 362 -13.09 -15.14 31.10
N ILE A 363 -12.50 -16.05 31.88
CA ILE A 363 -12.10 -17.37 31.39
C ILE A 363 -13.32 -18.18 30.92
N GLN A 364 -14.41 -18.17 31.69
CA GLN A 364 -15.65 -18.84 31.31
C GLN A 364 -16.26 -18.22 30.04
N TRP A 365 -16.24 -16.89 29.92
CA TRP A 365 -16.68 -16.21 28.71
C TRP A 365 -15.81 -16.58 27.50
N LEU A 366 -14.48 -16.59 27.63
CA LEU A 366 -13.56 -17.03 26.56
C LEU A 366 -13.83 -18.47 26.11
N GLN A 367 -14.14 -19.37 27.06
CA GLN A 367 -14.55 -20.76 26.77
C GLN A 367 -15.84 -20.80 25.94
N GLN A 368 -16.86 -20.04 26.34
CA GLN A 368 -18.13 -19.96 25.62
C GLN A 368 -17.93 -19.38 24.20
N GLN A 369 -17.14 -18.32 24.06
CA GLN A 369 -16.82 -17.72 22.77
C GLN A 369 -16.12 -18.73 21.84
N HIS A 370 -15.16 -19.51 22.37
CA HIS A 370 -14.47 -20.53 21.59
C HIS A 370 -15.41 -21.66 21.13
N GLN A 371 -16.27 -22.16 22.02
CA GLN A 371 -17.25 -23.19 21.69
C GLN A 371 -18.25 -22.70 20.64
N GLN A 372 -18.74 -21.47 20.78
CA GLN A 372 -19.65 -20.85 19.82
C GLN A 372 -19.00 -20.73 18.43
N ALA A 373 -17.74 -20.30 18.35
CA ALA A 373 -17.02 -20.20 17.09
C ALA A 373 -16.81 -21.57 16.42
N LEU A 374 -16.55 -22.63 17.19
CA LEU A 374 -16.47 -23.98 16.63
C LEU A 374 -17.82 -24.45 16.08
N SER A 375 -18.93 -24.18 16.79
CA SER A 375 -20.29 -24.49 16.34
C SER A 375 -20.63 -23.78 15.04
N LEU A 376 -20.44 -22.45 14.98
CA LEU A 376 -20.70 -21.63 13.79
C LEU A 376 -19.86 -22.07 12.59
N SER A 377 -18.61 -22.47 12.82
CA SER A 377 -17.75 -23.01 11.77
C SER A 377 -18.29 -24.31 11.19
N ASN A 378 -18.85 -25.19 12.02
CA ASN A 378 -19.43 -26.45 11.56
C ASN A 378 -20.73 -26.19 10.81
N GLU A 379 -21.61 -25.36 11.36
CA GLU A 379 -22.87 -24.94 10.74
C GLU A 379 -22.64 -24.35 9.33
N LEU A 380 -21.66 -23.44 9.20
CA LEU A 380 -21.33 -22.87 7.90
C LEU A 380 -20.79 -23.95 6.94
N ASN A 381 -19.89 -24.84 7.38
CA ASN A 381 -19.37 -25.91 6.53
C ASN A 381 -20.49 -26.82 6.01
N ASP A 382 -21.45 -27.18 6.86
CA ASP A 382 -22.55 -28.07 6.52
C ASP A 382 -23.48 -27.38 5.50
N ARG A 383 -23.76 -26.09 5.71
CA ARG A 383 -24.56 -25.29 4.78
C ARG A 383 -23.86 -24.94 3.46
N MET A 384 -22.53 -25.04 3.36
CA MET A 384 -21.78 -24.66 2.15
C MET A 384 -22.21 -25.43 0.90
N SER A 385 -22.74 -26.66 1.02
CA SER A 385 -23.28 -27.41 -0.12
C SER A 385 -24.64 -26.92 -0.59
N ASP A 386 -25.39 -26.26 0.29
CA ASP A 386 -26.80 -25.93 0.10
C ASP A 386 -27.00 -24.49 -0.38
N ILE A 387 -25.98 -23.65 -0.23
CA ILE A 387 -25.99 -22.26 -0.67
C ILE A 387 -25.56 -22.20 -2.14
N GLN A 388 -26.37 -21.52 -2.97
CA GLN A 388 -26.01 -21.25 -4.36
C GLN A 388 -24.92 -20.17 -4.45
N LEU A 389 -23.66 -20.59 -4.40
CA LEU A 389 -22.50 -19.70 -4.46
C LEU A 389 -21.91 -19.65 -5.87
N ASP A 390 -21.59 -18.46 -6.37
CA ASP A 390 -20.71 -18.36 -7.53
C ASP A 390 -19.27 -18.73 -7.14
N LYS A 391 -18.47 -19.19 -8.12
CA LYS A 391 -17.10 -19.69 -7.89
C LYS A 391 -16.20 -18.68 -7.17
N THR A 392 -16.40 -17.38 -7.39
CA THR A 392 -15.58 -16.34 -6.75
C THR A 392 -15.99 -16.19 -5.30
N GLY A 393 -17.29 -16.05 -5.02
CA GLY A 393 -17.83 -15.97 -3.67
C GLY A 393 -17.46 -17.19 -2.82
N GLU A 394 -17.65 -18.39 -3.37
CA GLU A 394 -17.29 -19.65 -2.71
C GLU A 394 -15.80 -19.69 -2.32
N ARG A 395 -14.91 -19.28 -3.23
CA ARG A 395 -13.47 -19.26 -2.96
C ARG A 395 -13.12 -18.30 -1.82
N ILE A 396 -13.71 -17.12 -1.80
CA ILE A 396 -13.47 -16.10 -0.77
C ILE A 396 -13.98 -16.58 0.59
N ILE A 397 -15.20 -17.12 0.64
CA ILE A 397 -15.80 -17.69 1.86
C ILE A 397 -14.90 -18.81 2.41
N ARG A 398 -14.46 -19.75 1.55
CA ARG A 398 -13.57 -20.84 1.98
C ARG A 398 -12.23 -20.34 2.51
N ILE A 399 -11.67 -19.27 1.95
CA ILE A 399 -10.42 -18.67 2.46
C ILE A 399 -10.63 -18.14 3.88
N PHE A 400 -11.67 -17.32 4.10
CA PHE A 400 -11.93 -16.75 5.41
C PHE A 400 -12.33 -17.80 6.44
N LEU A 401 -13.18 -18.76 6.07
CA LEU A 401 -13.59 -19.86 6.93
C LEU A 401 -12.40 -20.73 7.36
N ARG A 402 -11.48 -21.05 6.44
CA ARG A 402 -10.24 -21.77 6.79
C ARG A 402 -9.36 -20.96 7.74
N SER A 403 -9.27 -19.65 7.53
CA SER A 403 -8.51 -18.75 8.41
C SER A 403 -9.07 -18.74 9.84
N THR A 404 -10.39 -18.60 10.00
CA THR A 404 -11.03 -18.60 11.32
C THR A 404 -10.95 -19.98 12.00
N GLN A 405 -11.10 -21.07 11.24
CA GLN A 405 -10.89 -22.44 11.73
C GLN A 405 -9.47 -22.68 12.22
N GLN A 406 -8.46 -22.24 11.46
CA GLN A 406 -7.06 -22.38 11.86
C GLN A 406 -6.77 -21.59 13.12
N PHE A 407 -7.31 -20.36 13.22
CA PHE A 407 -7.20 -19.56 14.43
C PHE A 407 -7.83 -20.28 15.63
N ALA A 408 -9.06 -20.77 15.51
CA ALA A 408 -9.78 -21.47 16.58
C ALA A 408 -9.08 -22.76 17.05
N LYS A 409 -8.52 -23.54 16.13
CA LYS A 409 -7.87 -24.82 16.46
C LYS A 409 -6.47 -24.66 17.05
N GLN A 410 -5.69 -23.69 16.56
CA GLN A 410 -4.25 -23.65 16.84
C GLN A 410 -3.79 -22.39 17.58
N ARG A 411 -4.34 -21.22 17.24
CA ARG A 411 -3.80 -19.94 17.73
C ARG A 411 -4.53 -19.45 18.98
N PHE A 412 -5.84 -19.67 19.05
CA PHE A 412 -6.67 -19.27 20.19
C PHE A 412 -6.14 -19.86 21.50
N THR A 413 -5.86 -21.16 21.53
CA THR A 413 -5.33 -21.85 22.72
C THR A 413 -3.91 -21.42 23.09
N LYS A 414 -3.11 -20.99 22.11
CA LYS A 414 -1.78 -20.40 22.37
C LYS A 414 -1.87 -19.01 22.98
N LEU A 415 -2.86 -18.20 22.57
CA LEU A 415 -3.10 -16.88 23.12
C LEU A 415 -3.74 -16.94 24.52
N TYR A 416 -4.61 -17.93 24.75
CA TYR A 416 -5.35 -18.11 26.00
C TYR A 416 -5.13 -19.50 26.62
N PRO A 417 -3.91 -19.82 27.10
CA PRO A 417 -3.60 -21.14 27.67
C PRO A 417 -4.47 -21.49 28.89
N GLN A 418 -4.95 -20.48 29.62
CA GLN A 418 -5.84 -20.65 30.78
C GLN A 418 -7.20 -21.27 30.43
N VAL A 419 -7.65 -21.15 29.17
CA VAL A 419 -8.93 -21.70 28.71
C VAL A 419 -8.93 -23.24 28.72
N GLN A 420 -7.78 -23.88 28.52
CA GLN A 420 -7.65 -25.36 28.55
C GLN A 420 -7.41 -25.94 29.96
N ARG A 421 -6.82 -25.18 30.89
CA ARG A 421 -6.33 -25.72 32.17
C ARG A 421 -7.40 -26.29 33.12
N LYS A 422 -8.69 -25.98 32.92
CA LYS A 422 -9.78 -26.44 33.81
C LYS A 422 -10.36 -27.82 33.46
N ALA A 423 -10.06 -28.40 32.30
CA ALA A 423 -10.48 -29.77 31.98
C ALA A 423 -9.69 -30.84 32.77
N LEU A 424 -8.54 -30.49 33.35
CA LEU A 424 -7.67 -31.41 34.09
C LEU A 424 -7.85 -31.36 35.63
N ASN A 425 -8.59 -30.38 36.16
CA ASN A 425 -8.75 -30.18 37.61
C ASN A 425 -10.17 -30.47 38.14
N LEU A 426 -11.03 -31.10 37.33
CA LEU A 426 -12.34 -31.64 37.75
C LEU A 426 -12.32 -33.18 37.90
N GLY A 427 -11.11 -33.76 37.97
CA GLY A 427 -10.88 -35.20 38.10
C GLY A 427 -9.84 -35.55 39.16
N GLN A 428 -9.83 -34.84 40.29
CA GLN A 428 -9.15 -35.25 41.52
C GLN A 428 -10.04 -34.99 42.73
#